data_AF-A0A484LC26-F1
#
_entry.id   AF-A0A484LC26-F1
#
_cell.length_a   1.000
_cell.length_b   1.000
_cell.length_c   1.000
_cell.angle_alpha   90.00
_cell.angle_beta   90.00
_cell.angle_gamma   90.00
#
_symmetry.space_group_name_H-M   'P 1'
#
loop_
_entity.id
_entity.type
_entity.pdbx_description
1 polymer ?
#
loop_
_entity_poly.entity_id
_entity_poly.type
_entity_poly.pdbx_seq_one_letter_code
_entity_poly.pdbx_strand_id
1 'polypeptide(L)'
;MSSTLLEVTRASHEEIERLERVIVKDLQTEPATNKDRLYQSHPVRNVIERIIDTTHRLVDIYEDKDGVRKDEIAALGGQTATGSNMYSAFYDRLKEVNKRVTCYWRLSRQGVQAFVRLYSRVKVEWEGEGMECLGY
;
A
#
# COMPACT_ATOMS: atom_id res chain seq x y z
N MET A 1 -7.57 17.56 8.62
CA MET A 1 -7.22 16.12 8.59
C MET A 1 -8.52 15.36 8.40
N SER A 2 -8.88 14.96 7.18
CA SER A 2 -10.04 14.08 6.99
C SER A 2 -9.60 12.64 7.25
N SER A 3 -9.62 12.22 8.52
CA SER A 3 -9.39 10.82 8.89
C SER A 3 -10.57 10.01 8.38
N THR A 4 -10.30 8.95 7.60
CA THR A 4 -11.35 8.05 7.14
C THR A 4 -11.94 7.29 8.33
N LEU A 5 -13.16 6.77 8.21
CA LEU A 5 -13.87 6.11 9.30
C LEU A 5 -13.05 4.94 9.84
N LEU A 6 -12.38 4.18 8.97
CA LEU A 6 -11.53 3.07 9.39
C LEU A 6 -10.32 3.55 10.19
N GLU A 7 -9.71 4.67 9.83
CA GLU A 7 -8.61 5.23 10.61
C GLU A 7 -9.07 5.73 11.98
N VAL A 8 -10.29 6.29 12.07
CA VAL A 8 -10.89 6.66 13.36
C VAL A 8 -11.13 5.42 14.24
N THR A 9 -11.61 4.32 13.67
CA THR A 9 -11.77 3.06 14.44
C THR A 9 -10.43 2.52 14.92
N ARG A 10 -9.39 2.54 14.08
CA ARG A 10 -8.04 2.12 14.45
C ARG A 10 -7.48 2.98 15.59
N ALA A 11 -7.59 4.30 15.47
CA ALA A 11 -7.13 5.23 16.50
C ALA A 11 -7.89 5.06 17.84
N SER A 12 -9.18 4.74 17.78
CA SER A 12 -10.00 4.52 18.97
C SER A 12 -9.61 3.24 19.72
N HIS A 13 -9.34 2.15 19.00
CA HIS A 13 -8.78 0.92 19.59
C HIS A 13 -7.40 1.16 20.21
N GLU A 14 -6.51 1.88 19.50
CA GLU A 14 -5.19 2.22 20.02
C GLU A 14 -5.26 3.07 21.30
N GLU A 15 -6.22 3.99 21.37
CA GLU A 15 -6.46 4.80 22.57
C GLU A 15 -6.93 3.96 23.75
N ILE A 16 -7.86 3.03 23.53
CA ILE A 16 -8.31 2.09 24.57
C ILE A 16 -7.12 1.32 25.13
N GLU A 17 -6.28 0.72 24.27
CA GLU A 17 -5.10 -0.02 24.71
C GLU A 17 -4.10 0.87 25.49
N ARG A 18 -3.91 2.13 25.09
CA ARG A 18 -3.04 3.06 25.81
C ARG A 18 -3.57 3.33 27.21
N LEU A 19 -4.87 3.60 27.34
CA LEU A 19 -5.51 3.89 28.62
C LEU A 19 -5.47 2.66 29.54
N GLU A 20 -5.67 1.46 29.01
CA GLU A 20 -5.53 0.21 29.77
C GLU A 20 -4.11 0.01 30.30
N ARG A 21 -3.08 0.24 29.47
CA ARG A 21 -1.67 0.16 29.91
C ARG A 21 -1.36 1.15 31.02
N VAL A 22 -1.92 2.36 30.97
CA VAL A 22 -1.77 3.36 32.03
C VAL A 22 -2.42 2.86 33.32
N ILE A 23 -3.67 2.37 33.26
CA ILE A 23 -4.35 1.82 34.44
C ILE A 23 -3.56 0.66 35.06
N VAL A 24 -3.07 -0.27 34.24
CA VAL A 24 -2.29 -1.42 34.73
C VAL A 24 -1.02 -0.94 35.43
N LYS A 25 -0.30 0.03 34.84
CA LYS A 25 0.90 0.61 35.44
C LYS A 25 0.60 1.32 36.76
N ASP A 26 -0.49 2.08 36.82
CA ASP A 26 -0.89 2.76 38.04
C ASP A 26 -1.23 1.74 39.12
N LEU A 27 -2.07 0.74 38.83
CA LEU A 27 -2.47 -0.29 39.80
C LEU A 27 -1.34 -1.22 40.26
N GLN A 28 -0.28 -1.38 39.46
CA GLN A 28 0.93 -2.11 39.88
C GLN A 28 1.70 -1.39 40.99
N THR A 29 1.55 -0.07 41.12
CA THR A 29 2.15 0.69 42.22
C THR A 29 1.25 0.58 43.45
N GLU A 30 1.68 -0.19 44.45
CA GLU A 30 0.97 -0.29 45.72
C GLU A 30 1.26 0.93 46.60
N PRO A 31 0.26 1.78 46.89
CA PRO A 31 0.45 2.94 47.77
C PRO A 31 0.56 2.55 49.25
N ALA A 32 1.50 3.18 49.96
CA ALA A 32 1.76 2.91 51.37
C ALA A 32 0.67 3.46 52.31
N THR A 33 -0.02 4.55 51.92
CA THR A 33 -1.00 5.24 52.77
C THR A 33 -2.40 5.21 52.16
N ASN A 34 -3.43 5.17 53.00
CA ASN A 34 -4.84 5.26 52.57
C ASN A 34 -5.17 6.55 51.80
N LYS A 35 -4.48 7.66 52.09
CA LYS A 35 -4.64 8.91 51.33
C LYS A 35 -4.18 8.75 49.89
N ASP A 36 -3.01 8.13 49.69
CA ASP A 36 -2.41 7.90 48.38
C ASP A 36 -3.25 6.92 47.55
N ARG A 37 -3.87 5.93 48.19
CA ARG A 37 -4.89 5.05 47.56
C ARG A 37 -6.06 5.84 46.98
N LEU A 38 -6.58 6.81 47.74
CA LEU A 38 -7.69 7.63 47.27
C LEU A 38 -7.26 8.54 46.10
N TYR A 39 -6.05 9.12 46.18
CA TYR A 39 -5.49 9.92 45.10
C TYR A 39 -5.25 9.13 43.82
N GLN A 40 -4.89 7.85 43.90
CA GLN A 40 -4.75 6.95 42.75
C GLN A 40 -6.11 6.52 42.18
N SER A 41 -7.12 6.32 43.04
CA SER A 41 -8.44 5.82 42.63
C SER A 41 -9.21 6.81 41.75
N HIS A 42 -9.06 8.12 41.98
CA HIS A 42 -9.75 9.16 41.21
C HIS A 42 -9.33 9.22 39.73
N PRO A 43 -8.02 9.33 39.39
CA PRO A 43 -7.54 9.24 38.02
C PRO A 43 -7.93 7.94 37.34
N VAL A 44 -7.77 6.79 38.01
CA VAL A 44 -8.14 5.48 37.45
C VAL A 44 -9.62 5.45 37.05
N ARG A 45 -10.50 5.98 37.90
CA ARG A 45 -11.93 6.12 37.57
C ARG A 45 -12.14 6.98 36.32
N ASN A 46 -11.50 8.14 36.24
CA ASN A 46 -11.65 9.04 35.08
C ASN A 46 -11.14 8.38 33.79
N VAL A 47 -10.08 7.56 33.86
CA VAL A 47 -9.57 6.80 32.71
C VAL A 47 -10.55 5.71 32.30
N ILE A 48 -11.16 4.99 33.25
CA ILE A 48 -12.19 4.00 32.98
C ILE A 48 -13.42 4.64 32.32
N GLU A 49 -13.88 5.80 32.82
CA GLU A 49 -14.99 6.54 32.20
C GLU A 49 -14.68 6.91 30.73
N ARG A 50 -13.43 7.29 30.43
CA ARG A 50 -13.00 7.53 29.04
C ARG A 50 -13.00 6.27 28.18
N ILE A 51 -12.59 5.12 28.71
CA ILE A 51 -12.63 3.83 27.99
C ILE A 51 -14.08 3.45 27.68
N ILE A 52 -15.00 3.66 28.62
CA ILE A 52 -16.43 3.42 28.42
C ILE A 52 -16.96 4.32 27.29
N ASP A 53 -16.64 5.61 27.30
CA ASP A 53 -17.07 6.54 26.25
C ASP A 53 -16.52 6.17 24.86
N THR A 54 -15.24 5.79 24.76
CA THR A 54 -14.63 5.39 23.48
C THR A 54 -15.18 4.08 22.98
N THR A 55 -15.42 3.10 23.86
CA THR A 55 -16.04 1.81 23.48
C THR A 55 -17.47 1.99 23.02
N HIS A 56 -18.28 2.85 23.64
CA HIS A 56 -19.63 3.17 23.15
C HIS A 56 -19.60 3.75 21.73
N ARG A 57 -18.73 4.75 21.49
CA ARG A 57 -18.54 5.31 20.14
C ARG A 57 -18.12 4.24 19.13
N LEU A 58 -17.28 3.30 19.55
CA LEU A 58 -16.81 2.21 18.71
C LEU A 58 -17.96 1.27 18.32
N VAL A 59 -18.82 0.91 19.28
CA VAL A 59 -20.04 0.12 19.04
C VAL A 59 -20.94 0.83 18.05
N ASP A 60 -21.17 2.13 18.22
CA ASP A 60 -21.99 2.92 17.28
C ASP A 60 -21.43 2.90 15.85
N ILE A 61 -20.10 2.96 15.69
CA ILE A 61 -19.44 2.86 14.38
C ILE A 61 -19.60 1.44 13.79
N TYR A 62 -19.57 0.39 14.62
CA TYR A 62 -19.76 -0.98 14.16
C TYR A 62 -21.21 -1.30 13.78
N GLU A 63 -22.19 -0.68 14.42
CA GLU A 63 -23.61 -0.81 14.08
C GLU A 63 -23.93 -0.26 12.67
N ASP A 64 -23.11 0.68 12.16
CA ASP A 64 -23.13 1.17 10.77
C ASP A 64 -24.54 1.59 10.29
N LYS A 65 -25.25 2.40 11.10
CA LYS A 65 -26.61 2.87 10.78
C LYS A 65 -26.69 3.63 9.46
N ASP A 66 -25.62 4.32 9.09
CA ASP A 66 -25.56 5.18 7.92
C ASP A 66 -24.96 4.47 6.68
N GLY A 67 -24.46 3.24 6.80
CA GLY A 67 -23.84 2.48 5.69
C GLY A 67 -22.50 3.01 5.20
N VAL A 68 -22.00 4.11 5.78
CA VAL A 68 -20.77 4.82 5.40
C VAL A 68 -19.56 3.89 5.45
N ARG A 69 -19.55 2.90 6.36
CA ARG A 69 -18.44 1.94 6.45
C ARG A 69 -18.35 1.07 5.21
N LYS A 70 -19.48 0.62 4.66
CA LYS A 70 -19.53 -0.18 3.43
C LYS A 70 -19.07 0.63 2.24
N ASP A 71 -19.47 1.89 2.18
CA ASP A 71 -19.07 2.80 1.11
C ASP A 71 -17.56 3.09 1.13
N GLU A 72 -16.97 3.29 2.31
CA GLU A 72 -15.51 3.44 2.44
C GLU A 72 -14.77 2.16 2.03
N ILE A 73 -15.28 0.98 2.42
CA ILE A 73 -14.70 -0.29 2.02
C ILE A 73 -14.80 -0.49 0.50
N ALA A 74 -15.92 -0.13 -0.12
CA ALA A 74 -16.09 -0.19 -1.58
C ALA A 74 -15.13 0.78 -2.28
N ALA A 75 -15.00 2.00 -1.77
CA ALA A 75 -14.07 3.00 -2.29
C ALA A 75 -12.61 2.52 -2.17
N LEU A 76 -12.21 1.92 -1.05
CA LEU A 76 -10.89 1.31 -0.87
C LEU A 76 -10.69 0.09 -1.77
N GLY A 77 -11.74 -0.68 -2.03
CA GLY A 77 -11.77 -1.77 -3.01
C GLY A 77 -11.69 -1.30 -4.46
N GLY A 78 -11.60 0.01 -4.71
CA GLY A 78 -11.50 0.60 -6.04
C GLY A 78 -12.82 0.61 -6.80
N GLN A 79 -13.93 0.27 -6.14
CA GLN A 79 -15.28 0.40 -6.66
C GLN A 79 -15.73 1.83 -6.37
N THR A 80 -15.69 2.65 -7.41
CA THR A 80 -16.32 3.99 -7.35
C THR A 80 -17.84 3.84 -7.24
N ALA A 81 -18.54 4.90 -6.81
CA ALA A 81 -20.01 4.91 -6.71
C ALA A 81 -20.74 4.47 -8.01
N THR A 82 -20.04 4.49 -9.14
CA THR A 82 -20.50 4.04 -10.46
C THR A 82 -20.18 2.56 -10.78
N GLY A 83 -19.67 1.78 -9.83
CA GLY A 83 -19.32 0.36 -9.98
C GLY A 83 -18.09 0.07 -10.84
N SER A 84 -17.32 1.10 -11.20
CA SER A 84 -16.16 0.93 -12.08
C SER A 84 -14.88 0.72 -11.26
N ASN A 85 -14.19 -0.39 -11.51
CA ASN A 85 -12.93 -0.75 -10.86
C ASN A 85 -11.80 0.20 -11.32
N MET A 86 -11.41 1.17 -10.50
CA MET A 86 -10.29 2.08 -10.81
C MET A 86 -9.00 1.33 -11.14
N TYR A 87 -8.81 0.15 -10.54
CA TYR A 87 -7.66 -0.70 -10.77
C TYR A 87 -7.58 -1.24 -12.20
N SER A 88 -8.71 -1.60 -12.84
CA SER A 88 -8.65 -2.15 -14.19
C SER A 88 -8.15 -1.12 -15.20
N ALA A 89 -8.65 0.13 -15.12
CA ALA A 89 -8.20 1.22 -15.97
C ALA A 89 -6.70 1.54 -15.78
N PHE A 90 -6.19 1.42 -14.55
CA PHE A 90 -4.75 1.56 -14.28
C PHE A 90 -3.94 0.41 -14.91
N TYR A 91 -4.36 -0.84 -14.71
CA TYR A 91 -3.67 -2.00 -15.26
C TYR A 91 -3.71 -2.06 -16.79
N ASP A 92 -4.78 -1.57 -17.42
CA ASP A 92 -4.88 -1.48 -18.88
C ASP A 92 -3.85 -0.50 -19.46
N ARG A 93 -3.66 0.67 -18.82
CA ARG A 93 -2.60 1.62 -19.22
C ARG A 93 -1.21 1.03 -19.01
N LEU A 94 -0.99 0.32 -17.91
CA LEU A 94 0.29 -0.32 -17.60
C LEU A 94 0.63 -1.41 -18.63
N LYS A 95 -0.37 -2.18 -19.07
CA LYS A 95 -0.24 -3.17 -20.14
C LYS A 95 0.17 -2.53 -21.47
N GLU A 96 -0.38 -1.36 -21.80
CA GLU A 96 0.03 -0.62 -22.99
C GLU A 96 1.51 -0.21 -22.93
N VAL A 97 1.96 0.33 -21.79
CA VAL A 97 3.37 0.71 -21.58
C VAL A 97 4.28 -0.52 -21.69
N ASN A 98 3.95 -1.61 -21.01
CA ASN A 98 4.72 -2.85 -21.10
C ASN A 98 4.78 -3.42 -22.53
N LYS A 99 3.68 -3.30 -23.29
CA LYS A 99 3.64 -3.69 -24.70
C LYS A 99 4.58 -2.83 -25.53
N ARG A 100 4.61 -1.51 -25.31
CA ARG A 100 5.52 -0.58 -26.00
C ARG A 100 6.99 -0.92 -25.69
N VAL A 101 7.33 -1.14 -24.42
CA VAL A 101 8.68 -1.56 -24.00
C VAL A 101 9.05 -2.89 -24.66
N THR A 102 8.17 -3.89 -24.63
CA THR A 102 8.41 -5.19 -25.28
C THR A 102 8.61 -5.06 -26.79
N CYS A 103 7.83 -4.18 -27.45
CA CYS A 103 7.97 -3.92 -28.88
C CYS A 103 9.31 -3.25 -29.19
N TYR A 104 9.69 -2.24 -28.41
CA TYR A 104 11.00 -1.59 -28.51
C TYR A 104 12.16 -2.58 -28.37
N TRP A 105 12.14 -3.44 -27.34
CA TRP A 105 13.14 -4.49 -27.14
C TRP A 105 13.18 -5.51 -28.28
N ARG A 106 12.03 -5.81 -28.91
CA ARG A 106 11.98 -6.71 -30.07
C ARG A 106 12.56 -6.07 -31.33
N LEU A 107 12.25 -4.80 -31.59
CA LEU A 107 12.79 -4.04 -32.71
C LEU A 107 14.31 -3.83 -32.57
N SER A 108 14.80 -3.48 -31.38
CA SER A 108 16.25 -3.36 -31.14
C SER A 108 16.97 -4.69 -31.31
N ARG A 109 16.39 -5.80 -30.82
CA ARG A 109 16.93 -7.15 -31.02
C ARG A 109 16.94 -7.58 -32.49
N GLN A 110 15.91 -7.21 -33.27
CA GLN A 110 15.87 -7.45 -34.72
C GLN A 110 16.91 -6.62 -35.47
N GLY A 111 17.13 -5.36 -35.09
CA GLY A 111 18.19 -4.52 -35.65
C GLY A 111 19.58 -5.11 -35.41
N VAL A 112 19.85 -5.59 -34.18
CA VAL A 112 21.12 -6.27 -33.84
C VAL A 112 21.27 -7.58 -34.62
N GLN A 113 20.22 -8.40 -34.75
CA GLN A 113 20.27 -9.62 -35.58
C GLN A 113 20.47 -9.33 -37.06
N ALA A 114 19.84 -8.29 -37.60
CA ALA A 114 20.02 -7.86 -38.98
C ALA A 114 21.46 -7.40 -39.23
N PHE A 115 22.04 -6.63 -38.31
CA PHE A 115 23.44 -6.22 -38.35
C PHE A 115 24.41 -7.40 -38.32
N VAL A 116 24.23 -8.33 -37.38
CA VAL A 116 25.06 -9.56 -37.29
C VAL A 116 24.96 -10.40 -38.57
N ARG A 117 23.76 -10.53 -39.16
CA ARG A 117 23.55 -11.23 -40.45
C ARG A 117 24.21 -10.52 -41.63
N LEU A 118 24.18 -9.19 -41.67
CA LEU A 118 24.82 -8.42 -42.72
C LEU A 118 26.34 -8.53 -42.62
N TYR A 119 26.89 -8.44 -41.40
CA TYR A 119 28.32 -8.55 -41.14
C TYR A 119 28.87 -9.95 -41.45
N SER A 120 28.11 -11.01 -41.14
CA SER A 120 28.49 -12.38 -41.51
C SER A 120 28.31 -12.65 -43.01
N ARG A 121 27.39 -12.00 -43.71
CA ARG A 121 27.27 -12.07 -45.18
C ARG A 121 28.41 -11.34 -45.89
N VAL A 122 28.74 -10.12 -45.47
CA VAL A 122 29.89 -9.37 -45.97
C VAL A 122 31.19 -10.16 -45.70
N LYS A 123 31.37 -10.73 -44.51
CA LYS A 123 32.56 -11.55 -44.22
C LYS A 123 32.74 -12.75 -45.17
N VAL A 124 31.64 -13.37 -45.63
CA VAL A 124 31.69 -14.46 -46.63
C VAL A 124 31.98 -13.95 -48.04
N GLU A 125 31.54 -12.75 -48.41
CA GLU A 125 31.89 -12.09 -49.69
C GLU A 125 33.38 -11.74 -49.77
N TRP A 126 33.97 -11.24 -48.69
CA TRP A 126 35.39 -10.87 -48.63
C TRP A 126 36.35 -12.07 -48.54
N GLU A 127 35.86 -13.26 -48.15
CA GLU A 127 36.65 -14.50 -48.19
C GLU A 127 36.52 -15.25 -49.54
N GLY A 128 35.65 -14.78 -50.46
CA GLY A 128 35.44 -15.35 -51.79
C GLY A 128 36.12 -14.61 -52.95
N GLU A 129 36.51 -13.34 -52.76
CA GLU A 129 37.31 -12.60 -53.74
C GLU A 129 38.80 -12.74 -53.42
N GLY A 130 39.37 -13.83 -53.92
CA GLY A 130 40.81 -14.03 -54.01
C GLY A 130 41.47 -12.84 -54.71
N MET A 131 42.49 -12.31 -54.04
CA MET A 131 43.37 -11.25 -54.51
C MET A 131 44.21 -11.79 -55.68
N GLU A 132 43.63 -11.82 -56.89
CA GLU A 132 44.33 -12.00 -58.16
C GLU A 132 44.37 -10.68 -58.94
N CYS A 133 45.60 -10.30 -59.34
CA CYS A 133 45.97 -9.36 -60.40
C CYS A 133 45.68 -7.87 -60.10
N LEU A 134 46.64 -6.94 -60.15
CA LEU A 134 47.59 -6.60 -61.22
C LEU A 134 48.79 -5.88 -60.56
N GLY A 135 50.07 -6.08 -60.90
CA GLY A 135 50.59 -6.63 -62.15
C GLY A 135 50.54 -5.60 -63.28
N TYR A 136 51.07 -4.39 -63.07
CA TYR A 136 51.90 -3.60 -64.01
C TYR A 136 52.38 -2.32 -63.31
#